data_AF-A0A2P2P4G3-F1
#
_entry.id   AF-A0A2P2P4G3-F1
#
_cell.length_a   1.000
_cell.length_b   1.000
_cell.length_c   1.000
_cell.angle_alpha   90.00
_cell.angle_beta   90.00
_cell.angle_gamma   90.00
#
_symmetry.space_group_name_H-M   'P 1'
#
loop_
_entity.id
_entity.type
_entity.pdbx_description
1 polymer ?
#
loop_
_entity_poly.entity_id
_entity_poly.type
_entity_poly.pdbx_seq_one_letter_code
_entity_poly.pdbx_strand_id
1 'polypeptide(L)' 'MWEEAQVNKELQRYMTRAFRHIKSMCQTHNCNLRMGAFSLGVNRVARATLLRGWEA' A
#
# COMPACT_ATOMS: atom_id res chain seq x y z
N MET A 1 24.17 -5.00 -11.23
CA MET A 1 22.97 -5.86 -11.07
C MET A 1 22.89 -6.25 -9.60
N TRP A 2 21.70 -6.39 -9.01
CA TRP A 2 21.60 -6.86 -7.63
C TRP A 2 21.75 -8.38 -7.56
N GLU A 3 22.36 -8.87 -6.49
CA GLU A 3 22.40 -10.28 -6.17
C GLU A 3 21.01 -10.78 -5.74
N GLU A 4 20.71 -12.05 -5.99
CA GLU A 4 19.42 -12.66 -5.66
C GLU A 4 19.06 -12.48 -4.17
N ALA A 5 20.04 -12.65 -3.28
CA ALA A 5 19.85 -12.44 -1.84
C ALA A 5 19.40 -11.01 -1.51
N GLN A 6 19.94 -10.00 -2.21
CA GLN A 6 19.55 -8.61 -2.03
C GLN A 6 18.13 -8.37 -2.56
N VAL A 7 17.79 -8.94 -3.73
CA VAL A 7 16.44 -8.85 -4.31
C VAL A 7 15.41 -9.45 -3.36
N ASN A 8 15.65 -10.65 -2.83
CA ASN A 8 14.74 -11.33 -1.91
C ASN A 8 14.56 -10.57 -0.60
N LYS A 9 15.64 -9.98 -0.05
CA LYS A 9 15.58 -9.15 1.15
C LYS A 9 14.70 -7.91 0.94
N GLU A 10 14.90 -7.21 -0.18
CA GLU A 10 14.10 -6.03 -0.49
C GLU A 10 12.64 -6.40 -0.78
N LEU A 11 12.38 -7.49 -1.51
CA LEU A 11 11.04 -8.01 -1.75
C LEU A 11 10.31 -8.28 -0.42
N GLN A 12 10.93 -9.04 0.50
CA GLN A 12 10.34 -9.33 1.81
C GLN A 12 10.04 -8.05 2.59
N ARG A 13 10.94 -7.05 2.54
CA ARG A 13 10.76 -5.75 3.18
C ARG A 13 9.53 -5.02 2.64
N TYR A 14 9.38 -4.93 1.32
CA TYR A 14 8.24 -4.26 0.70
C TYR A 14 6.93 -5.00 0.93
N MET A 15 6.91 -6.32 0.78
CA MET A 15 5.71 -7.14 0.98
C MET A 15 5.21 -7.08 2.43
N THR A 16 6.12 -7.19 3.40
CA THR A 16 5.77 -7.08 4.83
C THR A 16 5.17 -5.72 5.15
N ARG A 17 5.75 -4.63 4.62
CA ARG A 17 5.23 -3.28 4.80
C ARG A 17 3.86 -3.11 4.15
N ALA A 18 3.69 -3.61 2.92
CA ALA A 18 2.41 -3.54 2.21
C ALA A 18 1.29 -4.25 2.98
N PHE A 19 1.56 -5.46 3.49
CA PHE A 19 0.60 -6.21 4.28
C PHE A 19 0.19 -5.48 5.57
N ARG A 20 1.14 -4.88 6.29
CA ARG A 20 0.84 -4.08 7.50
C ARG A 20 -0.11 -2.92 7.20
N HIS A 21 0.10 -2.21 6.09
CA HIS A 21 -0.79 -1.12 5.69
C HIS A 21 -2.20 -1.62 5.34
N ILE A 22 -2.32 -2.75 4.64
CA ILE A 22 -3.62 -3.36 4.32
C ILE A 22 -4.35 -3.75 5.61
N LYS A 23 -3.66 -4.40 6.55
CA LYS A 23 -4.23 -4.78 7.84
C LYS A 23 -4.73 -3.57 8.63
N SER A 24 -3.95 -2.50 8.67
CA SER A 24 -4.37 -1.23 9.28
C SER A 24 -5.61 -0.68 8.61
N MET A 25 -5.70 -0.70 7.27
CA MET A 25 -6.88 -0.20 6.58
C MET A 25 -8.13 -1.04 6.83
N CYS A 26 -7.97 -2.35 6.92
CA CYS A 26 -9.07 -3.26 7.24
C CYS A 26 -9.63 -2.98 8.64
N GLN A 27 -8.77 -2.65 9.60
CA GLN A 27 -9.18 -2.28 10.95
C GLN A 27 -9.90 -0.93 10.96
N THR A 28 -9.38 0.07 10.25
CA THR A 28 -10.00 1.41 10.19
C THR A 28 -11.38 1.41 9.53
N HIS A 29 -11.57 0.61 8.47
CA HIS A 29 -12.84 0.56 7.72
C HIS A 29 -13.71 -0.66 8.02
N ASN A 30 -13.31 -1.49 9.00
CA ASN A 30 -13.97 -2.75 9.35
C ASN A 30 -14.34 -3.60 8.11
N CYS A 31 -13.37 -3.81 7.22
CA CYS A 31 -13.56 -4.49 5.95
C CYS A 31 -12.61 -5.69 5.76
N ASN A 32 -12.92 -6.55 4.80
CA ASN A 32 -12.05 -7.69 4.48
C ASN A 32 -10.75 -7.22 3.79
N LEU A 33 -9.73 -8.11 3.76
CA LEU A 33 -8.40 -7.82 3.21
C LEU A 33 -8.43 -7.34 1.76
N ARG A 34 -9.34 -7.89 0.94
CA ARG A 34 -9.48 -7.49 -0.47
C ARG A 34 -9.97 -6.04 -0.56
N MET A 35 -11.02 -5.69 0.17
CA MET A 35 -11.53 -4.33 0.22
C MET A 35 -10.50 -3.36 0.80
N GLY A 36 -9.81 -3.72 1.89
CA GLY A 36 -8.76 -2.88 2.47
C GLY A 36 -7.59 -2.61 1.51
N ALA A 37 -7.23 -3.59 0.67
CA ALA A 37 -6.21 -3.41 -0.37
C ALA A 37 -6.65 -2.41 -1.45
N PHE A 38 -7.89 -2.50 -1.93
CA PHE A 38 -8.43 -1.52 -2.87
C PHE A 38 -8.54 -0.14 -2.25
N SER A 39 -9.08 -0.03 -1.03
CA SER A 39 -9.18 1.24 -0.31
C SER A 39 -7.81 1.91 -0.12
N LEU A 40 -6.78 1.14 0.24
CA LEU A 40 -5.41 1.65 0.36
C LEU A 40 -4.85 2.16 -0.97
N GLY A 41 -5.10 1.44 -2.07
CA GLY A 41 -4.65 1.80 -3.40
C GLY A 41 -5.28 3.12 -3.87
N VAL A 42 -6.61 3.19 -3.81
CA VAL A 42 -7.37 4.40 -4.21
C VAL A 42 -6.99 5.59 -3.34
N ASN A 43 -6.89 5.42 -2.02
CA ASN A 43 -6.52 6.50 -1.10
C ASN A 43 -5.15 7.10 -1.42
N ARG A 44 -4.15 6.26 -1.76
CA ARG A 44 -2.82 6.74 -2.14
C ARG A 44 -2.82 7.59 -3.41
N VAL A 45 -3.55 7.15 -4.44
CA VAL A 45 -3.65 7.89 -5.70
C VAL A 45 -4.43 9.18 -5.48
N ALA A 46 -5.61 9.11 -4.86
CA ALA A 46 -6.43 10.28 -4.55
C ALA A 46 -5.67 11.34 -3.73
N ARG A 47 -4.93 10.92 -2.70
CA ARG A 47 -4.10 11.85 -1.92
C ARG A 47 -2.97 12.46 -2.74
N ALA A 48 -2.28 11.68 -3.56
CA ALA A 48 -1.19 12.17 -4.41
C ALA A 48 -1.68 13.11 -5.51
N THR A 49 -2.93 12.93 -5.93
CA THR A 49 -3.67 13.78 -6.85
C THR A 49 -4.04 15.12 -6.20
N LEU A 50 -4.67 15.09 -5.03
CA LEU A 50 -5.06 16.29 -4.28
C LEU A 50 -3.85 17.15 -3.92
N LEU A 51 -2.76 16.53 -3.46
CA LEU A 51 -1.52 17.24 -3.13
C LEU A 51 -0.85 17.92 -4.33
N ARG A 52 -1.19 17.52 -5.56
CA ARG A 52 -0.70 18.12 -6.80
C ARG A 52 -1.64 19.18 -7.37
N GLY A 53 -2.69 19.55 -6.63
CA GLY A 53 -3.61 20.63 -7.01
C GLY A 53 -4.72 20.22 -7.98
N TRP A 54 -5.01 18.92 -8.12
CA TRP A 54 -6.27 18.53 -8.77
C TRP A 54 -7.41 18.81 -7.78
N GLU A 55 -8.18 19.86 -8.07
CA GLU A 55 -9.49 20.13 -7.47
C GLU A 55 -10.56 19.59 -8.42
N ALA A 56 -11.44 18.72 -7.91
CA ALA A 56 -12.58 18.18 -8.64
C ALA A 56 -13.78 19.13 -8.51
#